data_AF-A0AAE1L4B0-F1
#
_entry.id   AF-A0AAE1L4B0-F1
#
_cell.length_a   1.000
_cell.length_b   1.000
_cell.length_c   1.000
_cell.angle_alpha   90.00
_cell.angle_beta   90.00
_cell.angle_gamma   90.00
#
_symmetry.space_group_name_H-M   'P 1'
#
loop_
_entity.id
_entity.type
_entity.pdbx_description
1 polymer ?
#
loop_
_entity_poly.entity_id
_entity_poly.type
_entity_poly.pdbx_seq_one_letter_code
_entity_poly.pdbx_strand_id
1 'polypeptide(L)'
;MDFVIRDWPVKDLYYVEEKLYPYYMSWAFQKGTSWIFIFNRYLRQMTESGLVERWRKEVVARLDKSKKSSQNSSSQHRLKPLTLVDLQTSFYILGLGMLAGLLMILIEIFTNVQHNDQ
;
A
#
# COMPACT_ATOMS: atom_id res chain seq x y z
N MET A 1 13.53 -0.48 25.66
CA MET A 1 14.45 -0.52 24.49
C MET A 1 13.62 -0.07 23.30
N ASP A 2 13.46 1.25 23.16
CA ASP A 2 12.80 1.84 22.00
C ASP A 2 13.83 1.86 20.87
N PHE A 3 13.62 1.04 19.84
CA PHE A 3 14.37 1.17 18.59
C PHE A 3 13.77 2.37 17.85
N VAL A 4 14.18 3.58 18.25
CA VAL A 4 13.93 4.77 17.45
C VAL A 4 14.92 4.69 16.29
N ILE A 5 14.48 4.14 15.16
CA ILE A 5 15.17 4.27 13.87
C ILE A 5 15.02 5.74 13.48
N ARG A 6 15.85 6.60 14.06
CA ARG A 6 15.59 8.04 14.08
C ARG A 6 15.91 8.74 12.75
N ASP A 7 16.63 8.14 11.82
CA ASP A 7 17.03 8.83 10.58
C ASP A 7 17.14 7.90 9.35
N TRP A 8 16.07 7.17 9.02
CA TRP A 8 15.94 6.59 7.67
C TRP A 8 14.91 7.41 6.88
N PRO A 9 15.32 8.12 5.80
CA PRO A 9 14.43 8.98 5.02
C PRO A 9 13.58 8.12 4.06
N VAL A 10 12.87 7.13 4.59
CA VAL A 10 12.05 6.24 3.76
C VAL A 10 10.60 6.61 3.97
N LYS A 11 10.13 7.51 3.09
CA LYS A 11 8.69 7.82 2.96
C LYS A 11 7.85 6.59 2.63
N ASP A 12 8.48 5.54 2.10
CA ASP A 12 7.85 4.37 1.52
C ASP A 12 8.33 3.08 2.20
N LEU A 13 8.20 2.99 3.53
CA LEU A 13 8.47 1.74 4.26
C LEU A 13 7.30 0.77 4.06
N TYR A 14 7.45 -0.14 3.10
CA TYR A 14 6.51 -1.23 2.87
C TYR A 14 6.90 -2.45 3.70
N TYR A 15 6.01 -2.86 4.61
CA TYR A 15 6.12 -4.14 5.31
C TYR A 15 5.51 -5.24 4.44
N VAL A 16 6.30 -6.26 4.12
CA VAL A 16 5.79 -7.48 3.50
C VAL A 16 5.04 -8.28 4.56
N GLU A 17 3.85 -8.79 4.22
CA GLU A 17 3.02 -9.57 5.15
C GLU A 17 3.67 -10.90 5.57
N GLU A 18 4.52 -11.44 4.68
CA GLU A 18 5.16 -12.73 4.89
C GLU A 18 6.41 -12.64 5.78
N LYS A 19 6.51 -13.62 6.69
CA LYS A 19 7.70 -13.81 7.53
C LYS A 19 8.70 -14.69 6.78
N LEU A 20 9.73 -14.08 6.19
CA LEU A 20 10.78 -14.79 5.45
C LEU A 20 11.58 -15.79 6.31
N TYR A 21 11.80 -15.46 7.59
CA TYR A 21 12.56 -16.31 8.52
C TYR A 21 11.97 -16.32 9.93
N PRO A 22 11.94 -17.48 10.63
CA PRO A 22 11.50 -17.56 12.00
C PRO A 22 12.49 -16.85 12.94
N TYR A 23 12.11 -15.68 13.43
CA TYR A 23 12.80 -15.00 14.53
C TYR A 23 12.25 -15.47 15.88
N TYR A 24 13.16 -15.74 16.82
CA TYR A 24 12.88 -16.05 18.22
C TYR A 24 13.63 -15.06 19.11
N MET A 25 13.00 -14.66 20.21
CA MET A 25 13.61 -13.79 21.22
C MET A 25 13.80 -14.59 22.51
N SER A 26 14.96 -14.44 23.14
CA SER A 26 15.30 -15.10 24.41
C SER A 26 15.96 -14.14 25.38
N TRP A 27 15.90 -14.47 26.66
CA TRP A 27 16.60 -13.76 27.72
C TRP A 27 17.94 -14.44 27.99
N ALA A 28 19.03 -13.69 27.90
CA ALA A 28 20.37 -14.17 28.18
C ALA A 28 20.77 -13.82 29.63
N PHE A 29 21.32 -14.80 30.35
CA PHE A 29 21.81 -14.65 31.72
C PHE A 29 23.28 -15.03 31.81
N GLN A 30 23.99 -14.49 32.81
CA GLN A 30 25.37 -14.90 33.09
C GLN A 30 25.44 -16.38 33.48
N LYS A 31 26.51 -17.05 33.05
CA LYS A 31 26.74 -18.48 33.31
C LYS A 31 26.85 -18.74 34.82
N GLY A 32 26.17 -19.78 35.30
CA GLY A 32 26.18 -20.19 36.71
C GLY A 32 25.16 -19.45 37.60
N THR A 33 24.30 -18.61 37.03
CA THR A 33 23.25 -17.94 37.80
C THR A 33 22.06 -18.86 38.06
N SER A 34 21.60 -18.91 39.31
CA SER A 34 20.38 -19.65 39.69
C SER A 34 19.09 -19.02 39.15
N TRP A 35 19.16 -17.78 38.67
CA TRP A 35 18.03 -17.00 38.16
C TRP A 35 17.37 -17.62 36.93
N ILE A 36 18.11 -18.38 36.12
CA ILE A 36 17.59 -19.03 34.91
C ILE A 36 16.37 -19.91 35.22
N PHE A 37 16.44 -20.71 36.29
CA PHE A 37 15.36 -21.64 36.64
C PHE A 37 14.10 -20.91 37.08
N ILE A 38 14.28 -19.87 37.89
CA ILE A 38 13.18 -19.04 38.40
C ILE A 38 12.52 -18.30 37.22
N PHE A 39 13.33 -17.66 36.38
CA PHE A 39 12.84 -16.89 35.25
C PHE A 39 12.14 -17.78 34.21
N ASN A 40 12.70 -18.95 33.89
CA ASN A 40 12.07 -19.89 32.97
C ASN A 40 10.71 -20.39 33.48
N ARG A 41 10.58 -20.63 34.78
CA ARG A 41 9.30 -21.03 35.38
C ARG A 41 8.23 -19.95 35.19
N TYR A 42 8.56 -18.70 35.52
CA TYR A 42 7.61 -17.58 35.35
C TYR A 42 7.32 -17.28 33.89
N LEU A 43 8.33 -17.31 33.02
CA LEU A 43 8.15 -17.09 31.58
C LEU A 43 7.23 -18.15 30.96
N ARG A 44 7.40 -19.41 31.36
CA ARG A 44 6.53 -20.51 30.96
C ARG A 44 5.09 -20.27 31.43
N GLN A 45 4.89 -19.93 32.70
CA GLN A 45 3.56 -19.63 33.24
C GLN A 45 2.89 -18.43 32.54
N MET A 46 3.64 -17.37 32.24
CA MET A 46 3.15 -16.21 31.49
C MET A 46 2.78 -16.56 30.04
N THR A 47 3.48 -17.51 29.44
CA THR A 47 3.20 -17.98 28.08
C THR A 47 1.98 -18.90 28.06
N GLU A 48 1.91 -19.87 28.98
CA GLU A 48 0.80 -20.82 29.12
C GLU A 48 -0.52 -20.14 29.52
N SER A 49 -0.45 -19.05 30.30
CA SER A 49 -1.62 -18.22 30.63
C SER A 49 -2.05 -17.28 29.49
N GLY A 50 -1.28 -17.20 28.39
CA GLY A 50 -1.56 -16.30 27.28
C GLY A 50 -1.28 -14.83 27.55
N LEU A 51 -0.65 -14.50 28.68
CA LEU A 51 -0.32 -13.11 29.05
C LEU A 51 0.62 -12.46 28.03
N VAL A 52 1.60 -13.21 27.54
CA VAL A 52 2.53 -12.77 26.49
C VAL A 52 1.77 -12.40 25.21
N GLU A 53 0.81 -13.23 24.80
CA GLU A 53 0.04 -12.99 23.58
C GLU A 53 -0.90 -11.78 23.72
N ARG A 54 -1.52 -11.60 24.89
CA ARG A 54 -2.31 -10.41 25.19
C ARG A 54 -1.46 -9.15 25.13
N TRP A 55 -0.29 -9.17 25.76
CA TRP A 55 0.62 -8.03 25.77
C TRP A 55 1.11 -7.70 24.36
N ARG A 56 1.46 -8.72 23.56
CA ARG A 56 1.83 -8.56 22.15
C ARG A 56 0.72 -7.86 21.36
N LYS A 57 -0.53 -8.33 21.47
CA LYS A 57 -1.69 -7.72 20.80
C LYS A 57 -1.89 -6.27 21.22
N GLU A 58 -1.74 -5.97 22.50
CA GLU A 58 -1.90 -4.61 23.02
C GLU A 58 -0.82 -3.66 22.49
N VAL A 59 0.44 -4.08 22.48
CA VAL A 59 1.55 -3.28 21.95
C VAL A 59 1.36 -3.01 20.46
N VAL A 60 1.02 -4.05 19.68
CA VAL A 60 0.73 -3.90 18.24
C VAL A 60 -0.45 -2.95 18.02
N ALA A 61 -1.55 -3.10 18.77
CA ALA A 61 -2.71 -2.23 18.65
C ALA A 61 -2.39 -0.75 18.99
N ARG A 62 -1.50 -0.50 19.96
CA ARG A 62 -1.02 0.85 20.29
C ARG A 62 -0.18 1.44 19.16
N LEU A 63 0.69 0.64 18.55
CA LEU A 63 1.50 1.04 17.39
C LEU A 63 0.63 1.34 16.16
N ASP A 64 -0.38 0.51 15.90
CA ASP A 64 -1.31 0.72 14.78
C ASP A 64 -2.18 1.96 14.98
N LYS A 65 -2.63 2.24 16.21
CA LYS A 65 -3.35 3.48 16.53
C LYS A 65 -2.47 4.72 16.32
N SER A 66 -1.20 4.66 16.69
CA SER A 66 -0.24 5.75 16.44
C SER A 66 -0.04 5.98 14.93
N LYS A 67 0.14 4.91 14.14
CA LYS A 67 0.25 4.98 12.68
C LYS A 67 -1.03 5.52 12.04
N LYS A 68 -2.20 4.99 12.38
CA LYS A 68 -3.49 5.46 11.84
C LYS A 68 -3.80 6.90 12.23
N SER A 69 -3.43 7.35 13.44
CA SER A 69 -3.63 8.75 13.81
C SER A 69 -2.74 9.70 13.00
N SER A 70 -1.55 9.25 12.57
CA SER A 70 -0.68 9.99 11.63
C SER A 70 -1.11 9.83 10.16
N GLN A 71 -1.92 8.81 9.85
CA GLN A 71 -2.31 8.39 8.50
C GLN A 71 -3.82 8.57 8.23
N ASN A 72 -4.54 9.31 9.08
CA ASN A 72 -5.91 9.76 8.83
C ASN A 72 -6.04 10.71 7.62
N SER A 73 -4.95 10.93 6.89
CA SER A 73 -4.93 11.59 5.58
C SER A 73 -4.93 10.63 4.38
N SER A 74 -4.74 9.30 4.52
CA SER A 74 -4.49 8.47 3.32
C SER A 74 -5.11 7.05 3.24
N SER A 75 -5.89 6.56 4.21
CA SER A 75 -6.43 5.18 4.14
C SER A 75 -7.94 5.06 4.27
N GLN A 76 -8.69 6.05 3.79
CA GLN A 76 -10.00 5.75 3.22
C GLN A 76 -9.74 5.28 1.80
N HIS A 77 -10.37 4.17 1.40
CA HIS A 77 -10.46 3.73 0.01
C HIS A 77 -11.15 4.87 -0.78
N ARG A 78 -10.40 5.93 -1.09
CA ARG A 78 -10.85 7.01 -1.94
C ARG A 78 -10.92 6.36 -3.30
N LEU A 79 -12.14 6.06 -3.73
CA LEU A 79 -12.48 5.90 -5.13
C LEU A 79 -11.63 6.91 -5.89
N LYS A 80 -10.64 6.42 -6.61
CA LYS A 80 -9.65 7.27 -7.27
C LYS A 80 -10.48 8.19 -8.17
N PRO A 81 -10.52 9.51 -7.91
CA PRO A 81 -11.38 10.39 -8.69
C PRO A 81 -10.94 10.27 -10.15
N LEU A 82 -11.89 9.99 -11.03
CA LEU A 82 -11.62 9.73 -12.44
C LEU A 82 -10.86 10.95 -12.98
N THR A 83 -9.58 10.75 -13.31
CA THR A 83 -8.71 11.84 -13.72
C THR A 83 -8.93 12.12 -15.20
N LEU A 84 -8.79 13.37 -15.62
CA LEU A 84 -8.94 13.74 -17.03
C LEU A 84 -8.00 12.94 -17.95
N VAL A 85 -6.84 12.53 -17.41
CA VAL A 85 -5.84 11.67 -18.06
C VAL A 85 -6.42 10.30 -18.44
N ASP A 86 -7.32 9.74 -17.61
CA ASP A 86 -7.90 8.41 -17.86
C ASP A 86 -8.92 8.45 -19.02
N LEU A 87 -9.56 9.60 -19.27
CA LEU A 87 -10.53 9.78 -20.37
C LEU A 87 -9.91 10.33 -21.67
N GLN A 88 -8.66 10.79 -21.62
CA GLN A 88 -8.01 11.49 -22.72
C GLN A 88 -7.95 10.65 -24.01
N THR A 89 -7.67 9.35 -23.88
CA THR A 89 -7.62 8.42 -25.01
C THR A 89 -8.97 8.28 -25.71
N SER A 90 -10.07 8.27 -24.95
CA SER A 90 -11.43 8.21 -25.52
C SER A 90 -11.76 9.46 -26.34
N PHE A 91 -11.35 10.64 -25.87
CA PHE A 91 -11.53 11.88 -26.62
C PHE A 91 -10.67 11.94 -27.90
N TYR A 92 -9.47 11.37 -27.89
CA TYR A 92 -8.63 11.31 -29.10
C TYR A 92 -9.22 10.40 -30.18
N ILE A 93 -9.74 9.24 -29.79
CA ILE A 93 -10.40 8.33 -30.74
C ILE A 93 -11.62 9.02 -31.37
N LEU A 94 -12.43 9.71 -30.55
CA LEU A 94 -13.59 10.46 -31.02
C LEU A 94 -13.20 11.58 -32.00
N GLY A 95 -12.20 12.39 -31.65
CA GLY A 95 -11.73 13.50 -32.49
C GLY A 95 -11.16 13.01 -33.82
N LEU A 96 -10.39 11.92 -33.80
CA LEU A 96 -9.84 11.33 -35.03
C LEU A 96 -10.94 10.77 -35.92
N GLY A 97 -11.95 10.10 -35.34
CA GLY A 97 -13.12 9.61 -36.08
C GLY A 97 -13.93 10.73 -36.74
N MET A 98 -14.16 11.84 -36.02
CA MET A 98 -14.83 13.02 -36.59
C MET A 98 -14.03 13.63 -37.74
N LEU A 99 -12.71 13.76 -37.60
CA LEU A 99 -11.85 14.28 -38.66
C LEU A 99 -11.85 13.40 -39.90
N ALA A 100 -11.76 12.08 -39.73
CA ALA A 100 -11.79 11.13 -40.84
C ALA A 100 -13.14 11.19 -41.59
N GLY A 101 -14.26 11.27 -40.87
CA GLY A 101 -15.58 11.44 -41.48
C GLY A 101 -15.73 12.75 -42.25
N LEU A 102 -15.23 13.85 -41.67
CA LEU A 102 -15.26 15.17 -42.32
C LEU A 102 -14.43 15.16 -43.61
N LEU A 103 -13.24 14.56 -43.59
CA LEU A 103 -12.40 14.40 -44.78
C LEU A 103 -13.09 13.58 -45.87
N MET A 104 -13.76 12.48 -45.52
CA MET A 104 -14.53 11.69 -46.50
C MET A 104 -15.64 12.49 -47.17
N ILE A 105 -16.41 13.27 -46.39
CA ILE A 105 -17.48 14.11 -46.93
C ILE A 105 -16.91 15.20 -47.85
N LEU A 106 -15.79 15.83 -47.48
CA LEU A 106 -15.14 16.81 -48.35
C LEU A 106 -14.71 16.19 -49.68
N ILE A 107 -14.10 14.99 -49.64
CA ILE A 107 -13.69 14.26 -50.84
C ILE A 107 -14.92 13.98 -51.71
N GLU A 108 -16.02 13.49 -51.13
CA GLU A 108 -17.26 13.21 -51.84
C GLU A 108 -17.86 14.46 -52.50
N ILE A 109 -17.81 15.61 -51.83
CA ILE A 109 -18.28 16.87 -52.40
C ILE A 109 -17.40 17.27 -53.60
N PHE A 110 -16.07 17.17 -53.49
CA PHE A 110 -15.18 17.50 -54.60
C PHE A 110 -15.37 16.59 -55.80
N THR A 111 -15.50 15.27 -55.59
CA THR A 111 -15.72 14.32 -56.68
C THR A 111 -17.09 14.48 -57.32
N ASN A 112 -18.13 14.76 -56.53
CA ASN A 112 -19.47 15.01 -57.05
C ASN A 112 -19.57 16.32 -57.84
N VAL A 113 -18.96 17.40 -57.34
CA VAL A 113 -18.90 18.69 -58.07
C VAL A 113 -18.13 18.52 -59.39
N GLN A 114 -16.98 17.83 -59.39
CA GLN A 114 -16.22 17.58 -60.60
C GLN A 114 -16.96 16.69 -61.62
N HIS A 115 -17.81 15.77 -61.15
CA HIS A 115 -18.66 14.97 -62.04
C HIS A 115 -19.82 15.77 -62.64
N ASN A 116 -20.34 16.78 -61.93
CA ASN A 116 -21.45 17.63 -62.40
C ASN A 116 -21.01 18.73 -63.39
N ASP A 117 -19.71 19.04 -63.45
CA ASP A 117 -19.12 20.00 -64.40
C ASP A 117 -18.65 19.37 -65.73
N GLN A 118 -18.83 18.05 -65.93
CA GLN A 118 -18.64 17.35 -67.21
C GLN A 118 -19.97 16.98 -67.86
#